data_AF-A0A2V5LUS7-F1
#
_entry.id   AF-A0A2V5LUS7-F1
#
_cell.length_a   1.000
_cell.length_b   1.000
_cell.length_c   1.000
_cell.angle_alpha   90.00
_cell.angle_beta   90.00
_cell.angle_gamma   90.00
#
_symmetry.space_group_name_H-M   'P 1'
#
loop_
_entity.id
_entity.type
_entity.pdbx_description
1 polymer ?
#
loop_
_entity_poly.entity_id
_entity_poly.type
_entity_poly.pdbx_seq_one_letter_code
_entity_poly.pdbx_strand_id
1 'polypeptide(L)'
;GRDDDILLRLKEDNDSAEPAASSIAALNLARLAAIRNDRELLARGKKTVRAFARQLAHFPSALPQMLVALDFLERSPRQIVIAGTARHRGTRELLHEIRKHFLPRSVLLLADGSNGQSFLAEKNDAIRAMTPINGKPAAYICENFTCKAPVTNAKDLRNQL
;
A
#
# COMPACT_ATOMS: atom_id res chain seq x y z
N GLY A 1 -16.71 -20.17 3.23
CA GLY A 1 -17.10 -20.52 1.86
C GLY A 1 -16.79 -21.96 1.49
N ARG A 2 -16.90 -22.91 2.42
CA ARG A 2 -16.88 -24.36 2.16
C ARG A 2 -18.25 -24.97 2.49
N ASP A 3 -19.29 -24.15 2.35
CA ASP A 3 -20.66 -24.53 2.64
C ASP A 3 -21.23 -25.21 1.40
N ASP A 4 -21.52 -26.50 1.51
CA ASP A 4 -21.91 -27.36 0.40
C ASP A 4 -23.37 -27.11 -0.04
N ASP A 5 -24.16 -26.37 0.75
CA ASP A 5 -25.52 -25.97 0.39
C ASP A 5 -25.54 -24.82 -0.65
N ILE A 6 -24.40 -24.13 -0.85
CA ILE A 6 -24.27 -23.10 -1.88
C ILE A 6 -23.92 -23.75 -3.23
N LEU A 7 -24.97 -24.04 -4.00
CA LEU A 7 -24.90 -24.70 -5.32
C LEU A 7 -24.13 -23.89 -6.37
N LEU A 8 -24.23 -22.55 -6.33
CA LEU A 8 -23.58 -21.66 -7.29
C LEU A 8 -22.89 -20.50 -6.56
N ARG A 9 -21.62 -20.26 -6.90
CA ARG A 9 -20.82 -19.16 -6.35
C ARG A 9 -20.43 -18.20 -7.45
N LEU A 10 -21.25 -17.18 -7.65
CA LEU A 10 -21.00 -16.14 -8.63
C LEU A 10 -19.94 -15.16 -8.12
N LYS A 11 -19.16 -14.61 -9.05
CA LYS A 11 -18.34 -13.42 -8.85
C LYS A 11 -18.86 -12.37 -9.81
N GLU A 12 -19.05 -11.16 -9.29
CA GLU A 12 -19.31 -10.01 -10.14
C GLU A 12 -18.10 -9.79 -11.05
N ASP A 13 -18.39 -9.65 -12.34
CA ASP A 13 -17.42 -9.49 -13.42
C ASP A 13 -17.37 -8.04 -13.96
N ASN A 14 -17.99 -7.12 -13.22
CA ASN A 14 -18.07 -5.70 -13.54
C ASN A 14 -18.06 -4.83 -12.26
N ASP A 15 -17.26 -3.76 -12.25
CA ASP A 15 -17.32 -2.67 -11.28
C ASP A 15 -18.39 -1.69 -11.76
N SER A 16 -19.62 -1.85 -11.27
CA SER A 16 -20.77 -1.03 -11.65
C SER A 16 -20.84 0.26 -10.81
N ALA A 17 -22.03 0.65 -10.34
CA ALA A 17 -22.17 1.75 -9.39
C ALA A 17 -21.31 1.57 -8.13
N GLU A 18 -21.12 0.32 -7.72
CA GLU A 18 -20.19 -0.08 -6.68
C GLU A 18 -19.10 -1.00 -7.27
N PRO A 19 -17.85 -0.89 -6.80
CA PRO A 19 -16.79 -1.79 -7.23
C PRO A 19 -17.07 -3.24 -6.80
N ALA A 20 -16.76 -4.18 -7.68
CA ALA A 20 -16.88 -5.60 -7.37
C ALA A 20 -16.00 -5.96 -6.17
N ALA A 21 -16.50 -6.86 -5.32
CA ALA A 21 -15.76 -7.32 -4.13
C ALA A 21 -14.36 -7.86 -4.48
N SER A 22 -14.21 -8.49 -5.65
CA SER A 22 -12.93 -9.00 -6.14
C SER A 22 -11.94 -7.89 -6.47
N SER A 23 -12.39 -6.79 -7.06
CA SER A 23 -11.57 -5.62 -7.41
C SER A 23 -11.02 -4.93 -6.15
N ILE A 24 -11.88 -4.74 -5.15
CA ILE A 24 -11.47 -4.17 -3.86
C ILE A 24 -10.52 -5.12 -3.11
N ALA A 25 -10.84 -6.42 -3.08
CA ALA A 25 -10.00 -7.41 -2.43
C ALA A 25 -8.60 -7.47 -3.06
N ALA A 26 -8.48 -7.39 -4.39
CA ALA A 26 -7.20 -7.39 -5.08
C ALA A 26 -6.30 -6.23 -4.62
N LEU A 27 -6.82 -4.99 -4.60
CA LEU A 27 -6.04 -3.83 -4.16
C LEU A 27 -5.71 -3.89 -2.66
N ASN A 28 -6.64 -4.34 -1.82
CA ASN A 28 -6.40 -4.47 -0.39
C ASN A 28 -5.31 -5.51 -0.09
N LEU A 29 -5.33 -6.67 -0.76
CA LEU A 29 -4.28 -7.67 -0.66
C LEU A 29 -2.92 -7.10 -1.10
N ALA A 30 -2.89 -6.35 -2.19
CA ALA A 30 -1.67 -5.72 -2.69
C ALA A 30 -1.09 -4.70 -1.70
N ARG A 31 -1.95 -3.83 -1.14
CA ARG A 31 -1.54 -2.82 -0.13
C ARG A 31 -1.09 -3.48 1.17
N LEU A 32 -1.81 -4.49 1.66
CA LEU A 32 -1.43 -5.23 2.87
C LEU A 32 -0.10 -5.98 2.68
N ALA A 33 0.12 -6.56 1.49
CA ALA A 33 1.39 -7.17 1.15
C ALA A 33 2.55 -6.16 1.23
N ALA A 34 2.36 -4.95 0.70
CA ALA A 34 3.35 -3.88 0.79
C ALA A 34 3.57 -3.38 2.23
N ILE A 35 2.51 -3.27 3.03
CA ILE A 35 2.59 -2.84 4.44
C ILE A 35 3.35 -3.87 5.29
N ARG A 36 3.02 -5.15 5.14
CA ARG A 36 3.55 -6.25 5.96
C ARG A 36 4.79 -6.92 5.39
N ASN A 37 5.21 -6.55 4.17
CA ASN A 37 6.21 -7.29 3.40
C ASN A 37 5.84 -8.79 3.25
N ASP A 38 4.57 -9.06 2.94
CA ASP A 38 4.00 -10.42 2.94
C ASP A 38 3.80 -10.95 1.51
N ARG A 39 4.60 -11.95 1.15
CA ARG A 39 4.58 -12.59 -0.17
C ARG A 39 3.32 -13.41 -0.44
N GLU A 40 2.68 -13.96 0.60
CA GLU A 40 1.45 -14.74 0.43
C GLU A 40 0.28 -13.82 0.07
N LEU A 41 0.16 -12.69 0.76
CA LEU A 41 -0.84 -11.66 0.42
C LEU A 41 -0.62 -11.13 -1.00
N LEU A 42 0.64 -10.90 -1.39
CA LEU A 42 0.98 -10.49 -2.75
C LEU A 42 0.53 -11.52 -3.78
N ALA A 43 0.84 -12.81 -3.54
CA ALA A 43 0.45 -13.90 -4.43
C ALA A 43 -1.07 -14.02 -4.56
N ARG A 44 -1.81 -13.84 -3.45
CA ARG A 44 -3.28 -13.83 -3.45
C ARG A 44 -3.83 -12.66 -4.25
N GLY A 45 -3.29 -11.45 -4.10
CA GLY A 45 -3.68 -10.28 -4.90
C GLY A 45 -3.48 -10.53 -6.40
N LYS A 46 -2.29 -11.03 -6.80
CA LYS A 46 -1.99 -11.40 -8.20
C LYS A 46 -2.91 -12.50 -8.72
N LYS A 47 -3.23 -13.51 -7.89
CA LYS A 47 -4.16 -14.59 -8.25
C LYS A 47 -5.57 -14.04 -8.50
N THR A 48 -6.04 -13.10 -7.69
CA THR A 48 -7.34 -12.44 -7.89
C THR A 48 -7.38 -11.71 -9.24
N VAL A 49 -6.40 -10.86 -9.53
CA VAL A 49 -6.36 -10.14 -10.83
C VAL A 49 -6.30 -11.09 -12.01
N ARG A 50 -5.47 -12.15 -11.93
CA ARG A 50 -5.37 -13.17 -12.99
C ARG A 50 -6.67 -13.90 -13.27
N ALA A 51 -7.53 -14.08 -12.26
CA ALA A 51 -8.84 -14.71 -12.47
C ALA A 51 -9.75 -13.89 -13.41
N PHE A 52 -9.51 -12.57 -13.54
CA PHE A 52 -10.24 -11.66 -14.41
C PHE A 52 -9.44 -11.27 -15.67
N ALA A 53 -8.31 -11.93 -15.96
CA ALA A 53 -7.43 -11.55 -17.07
C ALA A 53 -8.14 -11.54 -18.44
N ARG A 54 -9.06 -12.48 -18.69
CA ARG A 54 -9.86 -12.51 -19.93
C ARG A 54 -10.78 -11.29 -20.04
N GLN A 55 -11.46 -10.93 -18.95
CA GLN A 55 -12.35 -9.77 -18.92
C GLN A 55 -11.55 -8.48 -19.12
N LEU A 56 -10.41 -8.35 -18.43
CA LEU A 56 -9.51 -7.20 -18.58
C LEU A 56 -8.95 -7.06 -20.00
N ALA A 57 -8.67 -8.18 -20.68
CA ALA A 57 -8.18 -8.17 -22.06
C ALA A 57 -9.26 -7.80 -23.08
N HIS A 58 -10.51 -8.18 -22.83
CA HIS A 58 -11.61 -7.98 -23.78
C HIS A 58 -12.39 -6.69 -23.55
N PHE A 59 -12.70 -6.36 -22.29
CA PHE A 59 -13.51 -5.21 -21.90
C PHE A 59 -12.99 -4.57 -20.60
N PRO A 60 -11.80 -3.92 -20.64
CA PRO A 60 -11.16 -3.35 -19.45
C PRO A 60 -12.03 -2.29 -18.73
N SER A 61 -12.87 -1.56 -19.47
CA SER A 61 -13.78 -0.56 -18.90
C SER A 61 -14.88 -1.14 -18.01
N ALA A 62 -15.11 -2.45 -18.03
CA ALA A 62 -15.99 -3.09 -17.04
C ALA A 62 -15.35 -3.21 -15.66
N LEU A 63 -14.02 -3.15 -15.53
CA LEU A 63 -13.36 -3.39 -14.25
C LEU A 63 -12.32 -2.29 -13.89
N PRO A 64 -12.69 -1.00 -13.88
CA PRO A 64 -11.79 0.10 -13.56
C PRO A 64 -11.08 -0.05 -12.21
N GLN A 65 -11.75 -0.54 -11.17
CA GLN A 65 -11.11 -0.72 -9.85
C GLN A 65 -10.14 -1.91 -9.87
N MET A 66 -10.43 -2.98 -10.63
CA MET A 66 -9.47 -4.06 -10.84
C MET A 66 -8.22 -3.56 -11.59
N LEU A 67 -8.38 -2.62 -12.54
CA LEU A 67 -7.25 -2.00 -13.22
C LEU A 67 -6.36 -1.19 -12.27
N VAL A 68 -6.94 -0.51 -11.27
CA VAL A 68 -6.17 0.14 -10.19
C VAL A 68 -5.36 -0.89 -9.41
N ALA A 69 -5.97 -2.04 -9.07
CA ALA A 69 -5.26 -3.13 -8.41
C ALA A 69 -4.13 -3.70 -9.27
N LEU A 70 -4.37 -3.87 -10.57
CA LEU A 70 -3.38 -4.34 -11.53
C LEU A 70 -2.19 -3.37 -11.64
N ASP A 71 -2.43 -2.07 -11.81
CA ASP A 71 -1.35 -1.05 -11.88
C ASP A 71 -0.50 -1.05 -10.60
N PHE A 72 -1.15 -1.18 -9.43
CA PHE A 72 -0.44 -1.29 -8.16
C PHE A 72 0.43 -2.57 -8.06
N LEU A 73 -0.04 -3.70 -8.61
CA LEU A 73 0.63 -5.00 -8.52
C LEU A 73 1.75 -5.23 -9.54
N GLU A 74 1.66 -4.60 -10.71
CA GLU A 74 2.67 -4.68 -11.78
C GLU A 74 3.87 -3.76 -11.52
N ARG A 75 3.67 -2.69 -10.75
CA ARG A 75 4.73 -1.79 -10.32
C ARG A 75 5.18 -2.13 -8.91
N SER A 76 6.44 -1.86 -8.59
CA SER A 76 6.90 -1.97 -7.20
C SER A 76 6.21 -0.89 -6.36
N PRO A 77 5.49 -1.25 -5.30
CA PRO A 77 4.83 -0.28 -4.46
C PRO A 77 5.87 0.57 -3.74
N ARG A 78 5.64 1.89 -3.74
CA ARG A 78 6.47 2.83 -2.99
C ARG A 78 6.04 2.81 -1.54
N GLN A 79 6.97 2.52 -0.63
CA GLN A 79 6.73 2.59 0.80
C GLN A 79 7.27 3.92 1.33
N ILE A 80 6.37 4.71 1.92
CA ILE A 80 6.72 5.98 2.57
C ILE A 80 6.56 5.77 4.07
N VAL A 81 7.64 5.92 4.82
CA VAL A 81 7.62 5.79 6.28
C VAL A 81 7.99 7.12 6.90
N ILE A 82 7.14 7.63 7.77
CA ILE A 82 7.47 8.77 8.62
C ILE A 82 7.89 8.24 9.98
N ALA A 83 9.14 8.45 10.36
CA ALA A 83 9.64 8.14 11.68
C ALA A 83 9.51 9.35 12.60
N GLY A 84 8.79 9.21 13.71
CA GLY A 84 8.52 10.28 14.66
C GLY A 84 7.13 10.19 15.27
N THR A 85 6.95 10.73 16.48
CA THR A 85 5.68 10.62 17.20
C THR A 85 4.57 11.43 16.51
N ALA A 86 3.33 10.93 16.51
CA ALA A 86 2.19 11.62 15.91
C ALA A 86 1.93 13.02 16.50
N ARG A 87 2.36 13.23 17.76
CA ARG A 87 2.23 14.52 18.47
C ARG A 87 3.33 15.52 18.12
N HIS A 88 4.44 15.09 17.52
CA HIS A 88 5.51 16.00 17.14
C HIS A 88 5.09 16.88 15.94
N ARG A 89 5.36 18.18 16.02
CA ARG A 89 5.00 19.16 14.98
C ARG A 89 5.58 18.79 13.61
N GLY A 90 6.89 18.50 13.55
CA GLY A 90 7.56 18.07 12.33
C GLY A 90 6.97 16.80 11.69
N THR A 91 6.50 15.83 12.49
CA THR A 91 5.81 14.63 11.97
C THR A 91 4.53 15.02 11.24
N ARG A 92 3.73 15.91 11.85
CA ARG A 92 2.49 16.42 11.22
C ARG A 92 2.78 17.22 9.96
N GLU A 93 3.87 17.99 9.92
CA GLU A 93 4.29 18.73 8.72
C GLU A 93 4.66 17.78 7.57
N LEU A 94 5.43 16.72 7.83
CA LEU A 94 5.77 15.71 6.81
C LEU A 94 4.52 14.95 6.32
N LEU A 95 3.65 14.52 7.24
CA LEU A 95 2.38 13.86 6.91
C LEU A 95 1.45 14.76 6.10
N HIS A 96 1.38 16.04 6.46
CA HIS A 96 0.58 17.02 5.73
C HIS A 96 1.13 17.23 4.32
N GLU A 97 2.46 17.30 4.15
CA GLU A 97 3.05 17.41 2.82
C GLU A 97 2.69 16.21 1.94
N ILE A 98 2.81 14.97 2.44
CA ILE A 98 2.43 13.77 1.67
C ILE A 98 0.97 13.81 1.22
N ARG A 99 0.06 14.24 2.11
CA ARG A 99 -1.39 14.30 1.84
C ARG A 99 -1.78 15.33 0.76
N LYS A 100 -0.87 16.20 0.32
CA LYS A 100 -1.11 17.13 -0.79
C LYS A 100 -0.93 16.47 -2.17
N HIS A 101 -0.31 15.30 -2.24
CA HIS A 101 0.06 14.66 -3.49
C HIS A 101 -0.82 13.44 -3.77
N PHE A 102 -1.17 13.26 -5.04
CA PHE A 102 -1.83 12.04 -5.49
C PHE A 102 -0.77 10.94 -5.70
N LEU A 103 -0.71 9.98 -4.78
CA LEU A 103 0.30 8.92 -4.73
C LEU A 103 -0.36 7.52 -4.80
N PRO A 104 -0.99 7.15 -5.92
CA PRO A 104 -1.83 5.94 -6.02
C PRO A 104 -1.06 4.62 -5.82
N ARG A 105 0.26 4.65 -6.01
CA ARG A 105 1.15 3.48 -5.91
C ARG A 105 1.94 3.43 -4.59
N SER A 106 1.47 4.15 -3.58
CA SER A 106 2.17 4.30 -2.32
C SER A 106 1.41 3.72 -1.13
N VAL A 107 2.17 3.15 -0.18
CA VAL A 107 1.68 2.90 1.18
C VAL A 107 2.41 3.84 2.14
N LEU A 108 1.65 4.42 3.08
CA LEU A 108 2.17 5.33 4.10
C LEU A 108 2.13 4.65 5.45
N LEU A 109 3.28 4.61 6.13
CA LEU A 109 3.43 4.06 7.47
C LEU A 109 3.96 5.13 8.42
N LEU A 110 3.56 5.01 9.69
CA LEU A 110 4.08 5.83 10.78
C LEU A 110 4.90 4.93 11.71
N ALA A 111 6.17 5.25 11.85
CA ALA A 111 7.11 4.63 12.78
C ALA A 111 7.27 5.57 13.99
N ASP A 112 6.32 5.52 14.92
CA ASP A 112 6.25 6.40 16.09
C ASP A 112 6.79 5.78 17.39
N GLY A 113 7.40 4.59 17.32
CA GLY A 113 7.88 3.83 18.46
C GLY A 113 6.77 3.13 19.26
N SER A 114 5.51 3.16 18.81
CA SER A 114 4.39 2.53 19.51
C SER A 114 4.23 1.04 19.16
N ASN A 115 3.22 0.41 19.78
CA ASN A 115 2.84 -0.98 19.51
C ASN A 115 2.56 -1.25 18.02
N GLY A 116 2.04 -0.25 17.29
CA GLY A 116 1.77 -0.39 15.86
C GLY A 116 3.04 -0.61 15.03
N GLN A 117 4.11 0.13 15.32
CA GLN A 117 5.41 -0.10 14.67
C GLN A 117 5.97 -1.47 15.05
N SER A 118 5.87 -1.86 16.32
CA SER A 118 6.35 -3.16 16.81
C SER A 118 5.65 -4.32 16.09
N PHE A 119 4.33 -4.26 15.95
CA PHE A 119 3.53 -5.25 15.22
C PHE A 119 3.92 -5.34 13.74
N LEU A 120 4.15 -4.20 13.06
CA LEU A 120 4.59 -4.21 11.67
C LEU A 120 6.02 -4.76 11.53
N ALA A 121 6.89 -4.45 12.49
CA ALA A 121 8.27 -4.90 12.51
C ALA A 121 8.42 -6.43 12.64
N GLU A 122 7.40 -7.16 13.10
CA GLU A 122 7.42 -8.63 13.16
C GLU A 122 7.59 -9.28 11.77
N LYS A 123 7.12 -8.62 10.71
CA LYS A 123 7.17 -9.13 9.32
C LYS A 123 7.87 -8.17 8.36
N ASN A 124 8.10 -6.93 8.77
CA ASN A 124 8.76 -5.91 7.97
C ASN A 124 9.96 -5.32 8.75
N ASP A 125 11.12 -5.97 8.68
CA ASP A 125 12.32 -5.51 9.41
C ASP A 125 12.77 -4.10 9.03
N ALA A 126 12.47 -3.63 7.81
CA ALA A 126 12.84 -2.29 7.37
C ALA A 126 12.20 -1.21 8.27
N ILE A 127 10.95 -1.40 8.71
CA ILE A 127 10.27 -0.43 9.59
C ILE A 127 10.89 -0.37 10.99
N ARG A 128 11.57 -1.44 11.42
CA ARG A 128 12.24 -1.50 12.73
C ARG A 128 13.41 -0.52 12.80
N ALA A 129 14.15 -0.41 11.69
CA ALA A 129 15.34 0.43 11.59
C ALA A 129 15.03 1.90 11.26
N MET A 130 13.78 2.23 10.91
CA MET A 130 13.37 3.59 10.54
C MET A 130 13.09 4.43 11.79
N THR A 131 14.07 5.23 12.18
CA THR A 131 14.02 6.10 13.37
C THR A 131 14.11 7.59 13.01
N PRO A 132 13.78 8.51 13.93
CA PRO A 132 14.14 9.92 13.78
C PRO A 132 15.64 10.11 13.52
N ILE A 133 16.02 11.14 12.77
CA ILE A 133 17.41 11.50 12.45
C ILE A 133 17.81 12.71 13.30
N ASN A 134 18.86 12.56 14.12
CA ASN A 134 19.34 13.62 15.03
C ASN A 134 18.21 14.23 15.88
N GLY A 135 17.30 13.39 16.37
CA GLY A 135 16.14 13.80 17.17
C GLY A 135 14.99 14.46 16.39
N LYS A 136 15.11 14.62 15.07
CA LYS A 136 14.07 15.19 14.20
C LYS A 136 13.28 14.08 13.50
N PRO A 137 11.96 14.23 13.31
CA PRO A 137 11.20 13.33 12.45
C PRO A 137 11.82 13.23 11.06
N ALA A 138 11.76 12.04 10.49
CA ALA A 138 12.38 11.75 9.20
C ALA A 138 11.39 11.01 8.29
N ALA A 139 11.41 11.33 7.00
CA ALA A 139 10.70 10.61 5.96
C ALA A 139 11.66 9.70 5.21
N TYR A 140 11.30 8.43 5.09
CA TYR A 140 12.00 7.40 4.33
C TYR A 140 11.11 7.04 3.14
N ILE A 141 11.66 7.13 1.92
CA ILE A 141 10.96 6.72 0.69
C ILE A 141 11.71 5.55 0.09
N CYS A 142 11.05 4.40 0.06
CA CYS A 142 11.61 3.15 -0.40
C CYS A 142 10.84 2.62 -1.61
N GLU A 143 11.58 2.18 -2.63
CA GLU A 143 11.07 1.61 -3.88
C GLU A 143 12.08 0.55 -4.35
N ASN A 144 11.62 -0.58 -4.90
CA ASN A 144 12.50 -1.68 -5.35
C ASN A 144 13.53 -2.13 -4.29
N PHE A 145 13.09 -2.33 -3.04
CA PHE A 145 13.94 -2.75 -1.92
C PHE A 145 15.08 -1.78 -1.55
N THR A 146 15.06 -0.56 -2.07
CA THR A 146 16.06 0.48 -1.80
C THR A 146 15.38 1.74 -1.29
N CYS A 147 15.94 2.36 -0.26
CA CYS A 147 15.45 3.63 0.26
C CYS A 147 16.36 4.78 -0.20
N LYS A 148 15.75 5.93 -0.53
CA LYS A 148 16.47 7.20 -0.69
C LYS A 148 17.03 7.66 0.67
N ALA A 149 17.96 8.59 0.64
CA ALA A 149 18.44 9.24 1.86
C ALA A 149 17.26 9.92 2.60
N PRO A 150 17.12 9.71 3.92
CA PRO A 150 16.00 10.25 4.67
C PRO A 150 16.04 11.77 4.75
N VAL A 151 14.86 12.38 4.76
CA VAL A 151 14.70 13.85 4.80
C VAL A 151 13.89 14.27 6.01
N THR A 152 14.26 15.39 6.64
CA THR A 152 13.66 15.84 7.90
C THR A 152 12.82 17.12 7.75
N ASN A 153 12.51 17.55 6.53
CA ASN A 153 11.69 18.73 6.26
C ASN A 153 10.80 18.53 5.03
N ALA A 154 9.70 19.30 4.97
CA ALA A 154 8.68 19.16 3.92
C ALA A 154 9.18 19.55 2.52
N LYS A 155 10.13 20.49 2.40
CA LYS A 155 10.67 20.92 1.11
C LYS A 155 11.45 19.79 0.45
N ASP A 156 12.34 19.15 1.18
CA ASP A 156 13.14 18.05 0.66
C ASP A 156 12.27 16.81 0.43
N LEU A 157 11.27 16.57 1.28
CA LEU A 157 10.26 15.53 1.06
C LEU A 157 9.52 15.73 -0.26
N ARG A 158 9.03 16.95 -0.55
CA ARG A 158 8.37 17.27 -1.81
C ARG A 158 9.23 16.93 -3.03
N ASN A 159 10.54 17.15 -2.97
CA ASN A 159 11.45 16.84 -4.07
C ASN A 159 11.67 15.33 -4.28
N GLN A 160 11.35 14.49 -3.29
CA GLN A 160 11.52 13.04 -3.39
C GLN A 160 10.22 12.28 -3.72
N LEU A 161 9.05 12.91 -3.54
CA LEU A 161 7.72 12.38 -3.90
C LEU A 161 7.53 12.42 -5.43
#